data_AF-A0A6L5DR29-F1
#
_entry.id   AF-A0A6L5DR29-F1
#
_cell.length_a   1.000
_cell.length_b   1.000
_cell.length_c   1.000
_cell.angle_alpha   90.00
_cell.angle_beta   90.00
_cell.angle_gamma   90.00
#
_symmetry.space_group_name_H-M   'P 1'
#
loop_
_entity.id
_entity.type
_entity.pdbx_description
1 polymer ?
#
loop_
_entity_poly.entity_id
_entity_poly.type
_entity_poly.pdbx_seq_one_letter_code
_entity_poly.pdbx_strand_id
1 'polypeptide(L)'
;MEKNSFIFNTNRCVGCNACAAGCSIENGTDLMINWREVNTGNKIKHPGLPVFHFSLACNHCEDAPCMKHCPALAYTRDEKTGAIIHHAEACIGCTYCTWACPYDAPKFNPATNIVEKCNFCVDRISDGKKPACVEACPVGALDFGQLILSDQDRVTPGFVDMGIKPSIQLIPLREENTAPKIENTDQIDIDEKKIEEWSPKPKDKVALDKEWTLVLFTLAVAGLVSWQAAYLMGAIEMKLIPFAIVSVISIALTSLHIGKKLRMWRFILNLKGSWLSREIFSFSVFLGCTGLQLITENQLFGYVALAFGIFSLISVDMVYKLLQRKDGIPVHSGMVSLTGILFFVWLIEVPIVIELIIILKGSLYIARKVSLRQLRVNYFPALSLVRILCLLLPYILLDMQWELSLPISLAIIYAGELIDRAEFYYESDVITPEKQLRITN
;
A
#
# COMPACT_ATOMS: atom_id res chain seq x y z
N MET A 1 27.60 -15.63 6.43
CA MET A 1 27.00 -16.63 5.53
C MET A 1 27.08 -16.09 4.13
N GLU A 2 27.74 -16.82 3.24
CA GLU A 2 27.66 -16.58 1.79
C GLU A 2 26.19 -16.74 1.38
N LYS A 3 25.60 -15.70 0.79
CA LYS A 3 24.17 -15.65 0.46
C LYS A 3 24.00 -15.49 -1.04
N ASN A 4 23.11 -16.28 -1.63
CA ASN A 4 22.78 -16.15 -3.03
C ASN A 4 22.20 -14.77 -3.33
N SER A 5 22.69 -14.14 -4.40
CA SER A 5 22.27 -12.82 -4.83
C SER A 5 22.22 -12.74 -6.36
N PHE A 6 21.30 -11.92 -6.87
CA PHE A 6 21.41 -11.46 -8.26
C PHE A 6 22.53 -10.42 -8.34
N ILE A 7 23.29 -10.47 -9.42
CA ILE A 7 24.30 -9.44 -9.72
C ILE A 7 23.87 -8.80 -11.02
N PHE A 8 23.62 -7.49 -11.00
CA PHE A 8 23.12 -6.77 -12.16
C PHE A 8 24.10 -5.69 -12.58
N ASN A 9 24.53 -5.74 -13.84
CA ASN A 9 25.37 -4.73 -14.46
C ASN A 9 24.54 -3.80 -15.34
N THR A 10 24.23 -2.62 -14.80
CA THR A 10 23.43 -1.61 -15.48
C THR A 10 24.07 -1.13 -16.78
N ASN A 11 25.41 -1.14 -16.87
CA ASN A 11 26.15 -0.72 -18.08
C ASN A 11 26.08 -1.71 -19.23
N ARG A 12 25.63 -2.95 -19.00
CA ARG A 12 25.53 -3.99 -20.05
C ARG A 12 24.10 -4.21 -20.51
N CYS A 13 23.11 -3.78 -19.75
CA CYS A 13 21.72 -4.09 -20.04
C CYS A 13 21.22 -3.28 -21.24
N VAL A 14 20.79 -3.99 -22.29
CA VAL A 14 20.25 -3.39 -23.53
C VAL A 14 18.72 -3.40 -23.60
N GLY A 15 18.04 -3.76 -22.50
CA GLY A 15 16.58 -3.71 -22.43
C GLY A 15 15.81 -4.70 -23.31
N CYS A 16 16.44 -5.79 -23.75
CA CYS A 16 15.86 -6.75 -24.70
C CYS A 16 14.72 -7.64 -24.14
N ASN A 17 14.45 -7.60 -22.84
CA ASN A 17 13.46 -8.45 -22.14
C ASN A 17 13.69 -9.98 -22.21
N ALA A 18 14.84 -10.45 -22.69
CA ALA A 18 15.16 -11.88 -22.71
C ALA A 18 15.11 -12.53 -21.31
N CYS A 19 15.51 -11.80 -20.27
CA CYS A 19 15.44 -12.26 -18.88
C CYS A 19 13.99 -12.43 -18.39
N ALA A 20 13.06 -11.59 -18.84
CA ALA A 20 11.63 -11.70 -18.53
C ALA A 20 11.02 -12.89 -19.28
N ALA A 21 11.34 -13.04 -20.57
CA ALA A 21 10.90 -14.19 -21.38
C ALA A 21 11.40 -15.52 -20.80
N GLY A 22 12.69 -15.63 -20.47
CA GLY A 22 13.25 -16.84 -19.85
C GLY A 22 12.61 -17.17 -18.50
N CYS A 23 12.26 -16.15 -17.70
CA CYS A 23 11.53 -16.36 -16.45
C CYS A 23 10.12 -16.89 -16.70
N SER A 24 9.41 -16.34 -17.68
CA SER A 24 8.04 -16.75 -18.02
C SER A 24 8.00 -18.17 -18.58
N ILE A 25 8.92 -18.52 -19.48
CA ILE A 25 9.03 -19.87 -20.07
C ILE A 25 9.30 -20.92 -18.99
N GLU A 26 10.25 -20.65 -18.08
CA GLU A 26 10.61 -21.58 -17.01
C GLU A 26 9.46 -21.83 -16.03
N ASN A 27 8.72 -20.77 -15.66
CA ASN A 27 7.73 -20.85 -14.58
C ASN A 27 6.27 -20.96 -15.10
N GLY A 28 6.07 -20.94 -16.42
CA GLY A 28 4.74 -20.99 -17.03
C GLY A 28 3.82 -19.85 -16.58
N THR A 29 4.35 -18.63 -16.43
CA THR A 29 3.54 -17.50 -15.95
C THR A 29 2.47 -17.10 -16.96
N ASP A 30 1.29 -16.71 -16.47
CA ASP A 30 0.20 -16.25 -17.32
C ASP A 30 0.59 -15.01 -18.16
N LEU A 31 -0.10 -14.84 -19.29
CA LEU A 31 0.00 -13.64 -20.12
C LEU A 31 -0.22 -12.40 -19.25
N MET A 32 0.71 -11.44 -19.33
CA MET A 32 0.74 -10.19 -18.56
C MET A 32 1.22 -10.29 -17.10
N ILE A 33 1.51 -11.47 -16.57
CA ILE A 33 2.11 -11.63 -15.24
C ILE A 33 3.61 -11.90 -15.38
N ASN A 34 4.40 -10.83 -15.24
CA ASN A 34 5.87 -10.92 -15.28
C ASN A 34 6.45 -10.92 -13.87
N TRP A 35 7.15 -11.99 -13.50
CA TRP A 35 7.88 -12.07 -12.21
C TRP A 35 9.20 -11.30 -12.23
N ARG A 36 9.72 -10.99 -13.43
CA ARG A 36 10.87 -10.14 -13.69
C ARG A 36 10.49 -9.11 -14.73
N GLU A 37 10.79 -7.84 -14.46
CA GLU A 37 10.44 -6.70 -15.32
C GLU A 37 11.72 -5.91 -15.67
N VAL A 38 11.74 -5.32 -16.87
CA VAL A 38 12.79 -4.39 -17.28
C VAL A 38 12.22 -2.98 -17.24
N ASN A 39 12.67 -2.20 -16.27
CA ASN A 39 12.33 -0.79 -16.17
C ASN A 39 13.33 0.04 -16.96
N THR A 40 12.87 1.07 -17.66
CA THR A 40 13.71 1.87 -18.57
C THR A 40 13.63 3.33 -18.16
N GLY A 41 14.79 3.94 -17.89
CA GLY A 41 14.90 5.40 -17.80
C GLY A 41 14.79 6.00 -19.21
N ASN A 42 14.14 7.17 -19.34
CA ASN A 42 13.82 7.78 -20.64
C ASN A 42 13.04 6.81 -21.57
N LYS A 43 11.84 6.41 -21.15
CA LYS A 43 11.01 5.42 -21.89
C LYS A 43 10.69 5.84 -23.33
N ILE A 44 10.55 7.13 -23.58
CA ILE A 44 10.28 7.66 -24.92
C ILE A 44 11.54 7.70 -25.81
N LYS A 45 12.71 7.38 -25.24
CA LYS A 45 14.02 7.35 -25.92
C LYS A 45 14.35 8.68 -26.60
N HIS A 46 14.13 9.79 -25.89
CA HIS A 46 14.51 11.10 -26.40
C HIS A 46 16.04 11.14 -26.63
N PRO A 47 16.54 11.53 -27.81
CA PRO A 47 17.95 11.41 -28.17
C PRO A 47 18.92 12.18 -27.27
N GLY A 48 18.45 13.27 -26.67
CA GLY A 48 19.27 14.11 -25.80
C GLY A 48 19.22 13.74 -24.31
N LEU A 49 18.60 12.62 -23.95
CA LEU A 49 18.57 12.11 -22.58
C LEU A 49 19.17 10.70 -22.51
N PRO A 50 19.89 10.35 -21.44
CA PRO A 50 20.46 9.02 -21.30
C PRO A 50 19.34 7.96 -21.26
N VAL A 51 19.59 6.82 -21.90
CA VAL A 51 18.73 5.63 -21.83
C VAL A 51 19.51 4.55 -21.11
N PHE A 52 18.93 4.02 -20.05
CA PHE A 52 19.47 2.86 -19.33
C PHE A 52 18.33 1.96 -18.89
N HIS A 53 18.66 0.69 -18.68
CA HIS A 53 17.68 -0.35 -18.40
C HIS A 53 18.02 -1.06 -17.09
N PHE A 54 16.99 -1.30 -16.28
CA PHE A 54 17.11 -1.87 -14.96
C PHE A 54 16.19 -3.08 -14.82
N SER A 55 16.77 -4.29 -14.78
CA SER A 55 15.99 -5.53 -14.66
C SER A 55 15.80 -5.92 -13.20
N LEU A 56 14.56 -5.94 -12.74
CA LEU A 56 14.18 -6.26 -11.37
C LEU A 56 13.27 -7.49 -11.29
N ALA A 57 13.42 -8.23 -10.19
CA ALA A 57 12.53 -9.30 -9.78
C ALA A 57 12.39 -9.26 -8.25
N CYS A 58 11.88 -10.33 -7.62
CA CYS A 58 12.00 -10.47 -6.17
C CYS A 58 13.48 -10.53 -5.76
N ASN A 59 13.88 -9.66 -4.81
CA ASN A 59 15.25 -9.62 -4.31
C ASN A 59 15.49 -10.58 -3.13
N HIS A 60 14.51 -11.42 -2.76
CA HIS A 60 14.61 -12.40 -1.66
C HIS A 60 15.29 -11.82 -0.39
N CYS A 61 14.80 -10.66 0.05
CA CYS A 61 15.42 -9.81 1.06
C CYS A 61 15.68 -10.55 2.38
N GLU A 62 16.67 -10.09 3.14
CA GLU A 62 16.94 -10.60 4.50
C GLU A 62 15.83 -10.21 5.48
N ASP A 63 15.44 -8.94 5.52
CA ASP A 63 14.20 -8.52 6.19
C ASP A 63 13.11 -8.43 5.12
N ALA A 64 12.44 -9.54 4.84
CA ALA A 64 11.41 -9.64 3.80
C ALA A 64 10.04 -9.17 4.34
N PRO A 65 9.55 -7.96 4.00
CA PRO A 65 8.32 -7.44 4.59
C PRO A 65 7.09 -8.26 4.17
N CYS A 66 7.12 -8.79 2.93
CA CYS A 66 6.06 -9.67 2.42
C CYS A 66 5.90 -10.95 3.26
N MET A 67 7.01 -11.54 3.73
CA MET A 67 6.97 -12.73 4.60
C MET A 67 6.53 -12.35 6.02
N LYS A 68 7.11 -11.29 6.58
CA LYS A 68 6.84 -10.81 7.95
C LYS A 68 5.38 -10.43 8.17
N HIS A 69 4.77 -9.76 7.20
CA HIS A 69 3.43 -9.17 7.33
C HIS A 69 2.32 -9.98 6.68
N CYS A 70 2.61 -11.12 6.03
CA CYS A 70 1.58 -11.95 5.42
C CYS A 70 0.61 -12.49 6.50
N PRO A 71 -0.70 -12.18 6.43
CA PRO A 71 -1.65 -12.61 7.45
C PRO A 71 -1.82 -14.14 7.47
N ALA A 72 -1.67 -14.78 6.31
CA ALA A 72 -1.89 -16.22 6.12
C ALA A 72 -0.62 -17.07 6.30
N LEU A 73 0.53 -16.45 6.63
CA LEU A 73 1.84 -17.10 6.67
C LEU A 73 2.15 -17.90 5.39
N ALA A 74 1.79 -17.34 4.23
CA ALA A 74 1.96 -17.99 2.91
C ALA A 74 3.38 -17.85 2.34
N TYR A 75 4.37 -17.54 3.18
CA TYR A 75 5.76 -17.42 2.78
C TYR A 75 6.67 -18.14 3.77
N THR A 76 7.73 -18.75 3.26
CA THR A 76 8.84 -19.29 4.07
C THR A 76 10.17 -18.81 3.51
N ARG A 77 11.23 -18.93 4.31
CA ARG A 77 12.60 -18.79 3.83
C ARG A 77 13.19 -20.18 3.68
N ASP A 78 13.73 -20.49 2.50
CA ASP A 78 14.60 -21.63 2.33
C ASP A 78 15.96 -21.34 2.99
N GLU A 79 16.37 -22.21 3.91
CA GLU A 79 17.62 -22.07 4.67
C GLU A 79 18.85 -22.26 3.79
N LYS A 80 18.76 -23.08 2.74
CA LYS A 80 19.89 -23.38 1.86
C LYS A 80 20.18 -22.24 0.90
N THR A 81 19.17 -21.79 0.17
CA THR A 81 19.34 -20.75 -0.87
C THR A 81 19.09 -19.34 -0.36
N GLY A 82 18.46 -19.18 0.81
CA GLY A 82 17.98 -17.89 1.30
C GLY A 82 16.72 -17.39 0.59
N ALA A 83 16.15 -18.17 -0.34
CA ALA A 83 14.98 -17.78 -1.11
C ALA A 83 13.75 -17.60 -0.22
N ILE A 84 13.08 -16.45 -0.31
CA ILE A 84 11.68 -16.31 0.11
C ILE A 84 10.80 -17.09 -0.86
N ILE A 85 10.14 -18.15 -0.41
CA ILE A 85 9.22 -18.98 -1.21
C ILE A 85 7.78 -18.59 -0.89
N HIS A 86 6.92 -18.54 -1.92
CA HIS A 86 5.48 -18.29 -1.76
C HIS A 86 4.71 -19.59 -1.94
N HIS A 87 3.77 -19.86 -1.04
CA HIS A 87 2.96 -21.08 -1.00
C HIS A 87 1.54 -20.79 -1.48
N ALA A 88 1.25 -21.20 -2.72
CA ALA A 88 0.01 -20.87 -3.43
C ALA A 88 -1.26 -21.41 -2.73
N GLU A 89 -1.14 -22.56 -2.07
CA GLU A 89 -2.19 -23.22 -1.30
C GLU A 89 -2.52 -22.52 0.02
N ALA A 90 -1.54 -21.84 0.61
CA ALA A 90 -1.72 -21.04 1.82
C ALA A 90 -2.24 -19.62 1.53
N CYS A 91 -1.96 -19.10 0.33
CA CYS A 91 -2.31 -17.75 -0.06
C CYS A 91 -3.84 -17.53 -0.07
N ILE A 92 -4.26 -16.41 0.54
CA ILE A 92 -5.66 -15.97 0.57
C ILE A 92 -5.97 -14.91 -0.51
N GLY A 93 -4.97 -14.42 -1.24
CA GLY A 93 -5.17 -13.40 -2.27
C GLY A 93 -5.57 -12.03 -1.73
N CYS A 94 -5.04 -11.62 -0.57
CA CYS A 94 -5.36 -10.33 0.07
C CYS A 94 -4.54 -9.13 -0.44
N THR A 95 -3.62 -9.35 -1.39
CA THR A 95 -2.70 -8.34 -1.97
C THR A 95 -1.83 -7.52 -1.00
N TYR A 96 -1.94 -7.71 0.32
CA TYR A 96 -1.20 -6.91 1.31
C TYR A 96 0.34 -6.96 1.13
N CYS A 97 0.87 -8.08 0.65
CA CYS A 97 2.29 -8.22 0.34
C CYS A 97 2.73 -7.40 -0.87
N THR A 98 1.84 -7.07 -1.81
CA THR A 98 2.15 -6.17 -2.92
C THR A 98 2.44 -4.80 -2.32
N TRP A 99 1.58 -4.27 -1.44
CA TRP A 99 1.76 -3.00 -0.73
C TRP A 99 3.09 -2.95 0.03
N ALA A 100 3.41 -4.03 0.74
CA ALA A 100 4.61 -4.16 1.57
C ALA A 100 5.95 -4.17 0.80
N CYS A 101 5.94 -4.61 -0.47
CA CYS A 101 7.18 -4.80 -1.22
C CYS A 101 7.59 -3.50 -1.92
N PRO A 102 8.77 -2.92 -1.64
CA PRO A 102 9.22 -1.68 -2.31
C PRO A 102 9.69 -1.92 -3.76
N TYR A 103 9.79 -3.18 -4.19
CA TYR A 103 10.29 -3.58 -5.52
C TYR A 103 9.17 -4.01 -6.47
N ASP A 104 7.90 -3.91 -6.06
CA ASP A 104 6.73 -4.37 -6.81
C ASP A 104 6.83 -5.82 -7.34
N ALA A 105 7.53 -6.67 -6.57
CA ALA A 105 7.81 -8.05 -6.99
C ALA A 105 6.60 -9.00 -6.83
N PRO A 106 5.78 -8.94 -5.77
CA PRO A 106 4.55 -9.70 -5.70
C PRO A 106 3.49 -9.11 -6.62
N LYS A 107 2.93 -9.93 -7.51
CA LYS A 107 1.88 -9.54 -8.47
C LYS A 107 0.62 -10.36 -8.19
N PHE A 108 -0.55 -9.71 -8.17
CA PHE A 108 -1.81 -10.44 -8.09
C PHE A 108 -2.14 -11.02 -9.46
N ASN A 109 -2.40 -12.33 -9.51
CA ASN A 109 -2.86 -13.01 -10.71
C ASN A 109 -4.40 -13.13 -10.68
N PRO A 110 -5.13 -12.45 -11.58
CA PRO A 110 -6.59 -12.50 -11.61
C PRO A 110 -7.15 -13.86 -12.06
N ALA A 111 -6.39 -14.66 -12.82
CA ALA A 111 -6.82 -16.00 -13.23
C ALA A 111 -6.83 -16.96 -12.04
N THR A 112 -5.77 -16.92 -11.23
CA THR A 112 -5.63 -17.81 -10.07
C THR A 112 -6.22 -17.22 -8.79
N ASN A 113 -6.52 -15.92 -8.75
CA ASN A 113 -6.99 -15.16 -7.57
C ASN A 113 -6.04 -15.25 -6.37
N ILE A 114 -4.73 -15.33 -6.62
CA ILE A 114 -3.69 -15.31 -5.60
C ILE A 114 -2.54 -14.42 -6.05
N VAL A 115 -1.62 -14.14 -5.14
CA VAL A 115 -0.38 -13.44 -5.47
C VAL A 115 0.66 -14.44 -5.95
N GLU A 116 1.49 -14.03 -6.89
CA GLU A 116 2.62 -14.78 -7.43
C GLU A 116 3.87 -13.89 -7.48
N LYS A 117 5.05 -14.52 -7.47
CA LYS A 117 6.34 -13.82 -7.53
C LYS A 117 7.46 -14.79 -7.89
N CYS A 118 8.62 -14.23 -8.25
CA CYS A 118 9.86 -14.98 -8.43
C CYS A 118 10.16 -15.91 -7.23
N ASN A 119 10.54 -17.16 -7.54
CA ASN A 119 10.91 -18.25 -6.62
C ASN A 119 12.44 -18.43 -6.51
N PHE A 120 13.22 -17.46 -6.98
CA PHE A 120 14.68 -17.51 -7.13
C PHE A 120 15.20 -18.59 -8.08
N CYS A 121 14.33 -19.28 -8.83
CA CYS A 121 14.65 -20.54 -9.50
C CYS A 121 15.29 -21.58 -8.55
N VAL A 122 14.74 -21.70 -7.34
CA VAL A 122 15.26 -22.60 -6.29
C VAL A 122 15.47 -24.03 -6.80
N ASP A 123 14.55 -24.56 -7.61
CA ASP A 123 14.65 -25.91 -8.17
C ASP A 123 15.86 -26.03 -9.11
N ARG A 124 16.06 -25.06 -10.01
CA ARG A 124 17.23 -25.03 -10.90
C ARG A 124 18.54 -24.91 -10.13
N ILE A 125 18.58 -24.07 -9.10
CA ILE A 125 19.78 -23.90 -8.27
C ILE A 125 20.11 -25.20 -7.55
N SER A 126 19.10 -25.94 -7.09
CA SER A 126 19.30 -27.24 -6.45
C SER A 126 19.88 -28.30 -7.40
N ASP A 127 19.63 -28.17 -8.71
CA ASP A 127 20.24 -28.96 -9.78
C ASP A 127 21.64 -28.46 -10.20
N GLY A 128 22.18 -27.42 -9.56
CA GLY A 128 23.45 -26.81 -9.95
C GLY A 128 23.38 -25.94 -11.22
N LYS A 129 22.18 -25.60 -11.69
CA LYS A 129 21.95 -24.70 -12.84
C LYS A 129 21.84 -23.25 -12.38
N LYS A 130 22.01 -22.31 -13.30
CA LYS A 130 21.73 -20.89 -13.03
C LYS A 130 20.23 -20.61 -13.14
N PRO A 131 19.72 -19.53 -12.53
CA PRO A 131 18.35 -19.08 -12.76
C PRO A 131 18.07 -18.85 -14.25
N ALA A 132 16.86 -19.17 -14.71
CA ALA A 132 16.53 -19.08 -16.14
C ALA A 132 16.72 -17.67 -16.72
N CYS A 133 16.39 -16.63 -15.95
CA CYS A 133 16.59 -15.24 -16.35
C CYS A 133 18.06 -14.85 -16.54
N VAL A 134 18.98 -15.52 -15.83
CA VAL A 134 20.43 -15.31 -15.93
C VAL A 134 20.96 -16.01 -17.18
N GLU A 135 20.59 -17.27 -17.40
CA GLU A 135 20.96 -18.02 -18.61
C GLU A 135 20.42 -17.36 -19.88
N ALA A 136 19.23 -16.77 -19.81
CA ALA A 136 18.63 -16.07 -20.95
C ALA A 136 19.27 -14.71 -21.25
N CYS A 137 20.18 -14.18 -20.43
CA CYS A 137 20.74 -12.84 -20.63
C CYS A 137 21.82 -12.85 -21.74
N PRO A 138 21.56 -12.28 -22.94
CA PRO A 138 22.47 -12.42 -24.07
C PRO A 138 23.74 -11.57 -23.92
N VAL A 139 23.71 -10.54 -23.07
CA VAL A 139 24.76 -9.53 -22.90
C VAL A 139 25.52 -9.67 -21.59
N GLY A 140 25.22 -10.71 -20.79
CA GLY A 140 25.85 -10.92 -19.48
C GLY A 140 25.69 -9.72 -18.53
N ALA A 141 24.52 -9.07 -18.59
CA ALA A 141 24.14 -7.99 -17.69
C ALA A 141 23.53 -8.51 -16.38
N LEU A 142 23.06 -9.75 -16.34
CA LEU A 142 22.52 -10.39 -15.15
C LEU A 142 23.33 -11.65 -14.87
N ASP A 143 23.80 -11.80 -13.63
CA ASP A 143 24.45 -13.00 -13.13
C ASP A 143 23.87 -13.39 -11.76
N PHE A 144 24.33 -14.53 -11.24
CA PHE A 144 23.85 -15.08 -9.98
C PHE A 144 24.98 -15.78 -9.24
N GLY A 145 25.10 -15.49 -7.95
CA GLY A 145 26.11 -16.14 -7.12
C GLY A 145 26.17 -15.60 -5.70
N GLN A 146 27.19 -16.07 -5.00
CA GLN A 146 27.51 -15.70 -3.63
C GLN A 146 28.67 -14.72 -3.66
N LEU A 147 28.37 -13.44 -3.46
CA LEU A 147 29.37 -12.40 -3.31
C LEU A 147 29.18 -11.70 -1.98
N ILE A 148 30.29 -11.24 -1.39
CA ILE A 148 30.27 -10.45 -0.16
C ILE A 148 29.58 -9.12 -0.47
N LEU A 149 28.47 -8.85 0.20
CA LEU A 149 27.72 -7.60 0.07
C LEU A 149 28.55 -6.46 0.67
N SER A 150 29.02 -5.53 -0.16
CA SER A 150 29.42 -4.20 0.31
C SER A 150 28.16 -3.32 0.33
N ASP A 151 27.99 -2.50 1.37
CA ASP A 151 26.85 -1.56 1.44
C ASP A 151 26.99 -0.40 0.44
N GLN A 152 28.18 -0.20 -0.15
CA GLN A 152 28.47 0.88 -1.10
C GLN A 152 27.93 0.59 -2.53
N ASP A 153 27.55 -0.66 -2.85
CA ASP A 153 27.16 -1.10 -4.21
C ASP A 153 25.64 -1.19 -4.45
N ARG A 154 24.83 -0.40 -3.72
CA ARG A 154 23.34 -0.47 -3.80
C ARG A 154 22.67 0.75 -4.40
N VAL A 155 23.40 1.79 -4.78
CA VAL A 155 22.83 3.03 -5.31
C VAL A 155 22.89 3.01 -6.83
N THR A 156 21.73 2.96 -7.48
CA THR A 156 21.58 3.09 -8.94
C THR A 156 20.19 3.65 -9.21
N PRO A 157 20.01 4.53 -10.22
CA PRO A 157 18.70 5.04 -10.58
C PRO A 157 17.68 3.91 -10.78
N GLY A 158 16.49 4.06 -10.19
CA GLY A 158 15.42 3.05 -10.23
C GLY A 158 15.50 1.94 -9.19
N PHE A 159 16.57 1.87 -8.40
CA PHE A 159 16.61 0.98 -7.24
C PHE A 159 16.05 1.68 -6.00
N VAL A 160 15.10 1.03 -5.33
CA VAL A 160 14.49 1.55 -4.11
C VAL A 160 15.30 1.07 -2.90
N ASP A 161 16.10 1.95 -2.30
CA ASP A 161 16.80 1.63 -1.05
C ASP A 161 15.95 2.00 0.17
N MET A 162 15.50 0.98 0.90
CA MET A 162 14.69 1.10 2.12
C MET A 162 15.36 0.43 3.33
N GLY A 163 16.67 0.14 3.27
CA GLY A 163 17.38 -0.50 4.37
C GLY A 163 16.98 -1.96 4.66
N ILE A 164 16.25 -2.62 3.74
CA ILE A 164 15.73 -3.99 3.92
C ILE A 164 16.67 -5.11 3.45
N LYS A 165 17.96 -4.78 3.22
CA LYS A 165 19.05 -5.71 2.81
C LYS A 165 18.61 -6.71 1.71
N PRO A 166 18.31 -6.19 0.51
CA PRO A 166 17.91 -7.01 -0.64
C PRO A 166 19.08 -7.89 -1.12
N SER A 167 18.78 -9.11 -1.60
CA SER A 167 19.79 -10.04 -2.15
C SER A 167 20.04 -9.75 -3.63
N ILE A 168 20.43 -8.51 -3.91
CA ILE A 168 20.83 -8.04 -5.23
C ILE A 168 22.05 -7.11 -5.08
N GLN A 169 22.98 -7.22 -6.01
CA GLN A 169 24.15 -6.38 -6.14
C GLN A 169 24.09 -5.63 -7.46
N LEU A 170 24.40 -4.34 -7.43
CA LEU A 170 24.33 -3.49 -8.60
C LEU A 170 25.73 -3.02 -8.95
N ILE A 171 26.13 -3.22 -10.20
CA ILE A 171 27.28 -2.50 -10.76
C ILE A 171 26.70 -1.19 -11.31
N PRO A 172 26.96 -0.05 -10.65
CA PRO A 172 26.32 1.22 -10.97
C PRO A 172 26.72 1.72 -12.36
N LEU A 173 25.94 2.66 -12.90
CA LEU A 173 26.26 3.34 -14.14
C LEU A 173 27.65 4.00 -14.03
N ARG A 174 28.47 3.86 -15.06
CA ARG A 174 29.78 4.53 -15.11
C ARG A 174 29.58 6.04 -15.23
N GLU A 175 30.15 6.79 -14.30
CA GLU A 175 30.11 8.27 -14.34
C GLU A 175 31.08 8.86 -15.37
N GLU A 176 32.15 8.14 -15.73
CA GLU A 176 33.28 8.70 -16.51
C GLU A 176 32.97 9.05 -17.97
N ASN A 177 31.81 8.69 -18.54
CA ASN A 177 31.43 9.00 -19.92
C ASN A 177 29.91 9.23 -20.07
N THR A 178 29.34 10.14 -19.28
CA THR A 178 27.89 10.44 -19.30
C THR A 178 27.42 11.17 -20.55
N ALA A 179 28.31 11.90 -21.24
CA ALA A 179 28.01 12.58 -22.49
C ALA A 179 28.78 11.94 -23.65
N PRO A 180 28.12 11.61 -24.77
CA PRO A 180 28.86 11.47 -26.02
C PRO A 180 29.61 12.78 -26.27
N LYS A 181 30.91 12.72 -26.54
CA LYS A 181 31.76 13.90 -26.88
C LYS A 181 31.44 14.45 -28.28
N ILE A 182 30.17 14.44 -28.66
CA ILE A 182 29.69 15.06 -29.89
C ILE A 182 29.44 16.51 -29.49
N GLU A 183 30.40 17.38 -29.82
CA GLU A 183 30.21 18.82 -29.64
C GLU A 183 29.08 19.27 -30.59
N ASN A 184 27.95 19.63 -30.01
CA ASN A 184 26.85 20.27 -30.73
C ASN A 184 26.67 21.68 -30.18
N THR A 185 27.27 22.66 -30.87
CA THR A 185 27.19 24.08 -30.50
C THR A 185 25.79 24.67 -30.66
N ASP A 186 24.91 24.00 -31.40
CA ASP A 186 23.52 24.43 -31.66
C ASP A 186 22.50 23.65 -30.81
N GLN A 187 22.95 22.97 -29.75
CA GLN A 187 22.06 22.18 -28.90
C GLN A 187 21.06 23.09 -28.18
N ILE A 188 19.77 22.85 -28.44
CA ILE A 188 18.69 23.48 -27.69
C ILE A 188 18.58 22.79 -26.32
N ASP A 189 18.46 23.58 -25.25
CA ASP A 189 18.21 23.07 -23.91
C ASP A 189 16.96 22.18 -23.88
N ILE A 190 17.11 21.03 -23.24
CA ILE A 190 16.07 20.01 -23.19
C ILE A 190 15.18 20.28 -21.98
N ASP A 191 13.91 20.59 -22.21
CA ASP A 191 12.92 20.66 -21.15
C ASP A 191 12.46 19.25 -20.75
N GLU A 192 13.16 18.67 -19.77
CA GLU A 192 12.86 17.36 -19.19
C GLU A 192 11.41 17.22 -18.72
N LYS A 193 10.78 18.30 -18.23
CA LYS A 193 9.40 18.25 -17.75
C LYS A 193 8.43 18.06 -18.91
N LYS A 194 8.65 18.79 -20.00
CA LYS A 194 7.83 18.68 -21.21
C LYS A 194 7.96 17.30 -21.86
N ILE A 195 9.15 16.71 -21.80
CA ILE A 195 9.40 15.33 -22.26
C ILE A 195 8.67 14.32 -21.37
N GLU A 196 8.74 14.51 -20.06
CA GLU A 196 8.08 13.65 -19.08
C GLU A 196 6.54 13.67 -19.25
N GLU A 197 5.94 14.78 -19.70
CA GLU A 197 4.50 14.84 -20.04
C GLU A 197 4.10 13.90 -21.19
N TRP A 198 5.01 13.62 -22.13
CA TRP A 198 4.79 12.66 -23.22
C TRP A 198 5.09 11.22 -22.80
N SER A 199 5.67 11.01 -21.62
CA SER A 199 5.98 9.66 -21.13
C SER A 199 4.71 8.96 -20.62
N PRO A 200 4.57 7.64 -20.83
CA PRO A 200 3.46 6.88 -20.27
C PRO A 200 3.42 7.03 -18.74
N LYS A 201 2.25 7.37 -18.20
CA LYS A 201 2.08 7.49 -16.75
C LYS A 201 2.28 6.12 -16.08
N PRO A 202 3.09 6.03 -15.01
CA PRO A 202 3.25 4.80 -14.27
C PRO A 202 1.91 4.40 -13.63
N LYS A 203 1.71 3.09 -13.44
CA LYS A 203 0.50 2.60 -12.76
C LYS A 203 0.65 2.82 -11.26
N ASP A 204 -0.40 3.35 -10.64
CA ASP A 204 -0.45 3.45 -9.19
C ASP A 204 -0.69 2.08 -8.54
N LYS A 205 0.11 1.84 -7.51
CA LYS A 205 0.08 0.63 -6.70
C LYS A 205 -1.20 0.53 -5.86
N VAL A 206 -1.62 1.68 -5.33
CA VAL A 206 -2.84 1.87 -4.56
C VAL A 206 -3.65 2.91 -5.31
N ALA A 207 -4.88 2.57 -5.68
CA ALA A 207 -5.75 3.44 -6.45
C ALA A 207 -7.20 3.26 -6.00
N LEU A 208 -7.96 4.35 -6.01
CA LEU A 208 -9.34 4.38 -5.49
C LEU A 208 -10.27 3.41 -6.22
N ASP A 209 -10.11 3.25 -7.53
CA ASP A 209 -10.88 2.33 -8.37
C ASP A 209 -10.71 0.85 -7.95
N LYS A 210 -9.52 0.48 -7.47
CA LYS A 210 -9.21 -0.86 -6.98
C LYS A 210 -9.63 -1.06 -5.52
N GLU A 211 -9.54 -0.01 -4.72
CA GLU A 211 -9.60 -0.09 -3.25
C GLU A 211 -10.84 0.60 -2.64
N TRP A 212 -11.86 0.95 -3.45
CA TRP A 212 -13.07 1.64 -2.98
C TRP A 212 -13.80 0.88 -1.86
N THR A 213 -13.76 -0.46 -1.89
CA THR A 213 -14.37 -1.29 -0.84
C THR A 213 -13.71 -1.09 0.52
N LEU A 214 -12.39 -0.88 0.55
CA LEU A 214 -11.65 -0.58 1.79
C LEU A 214 -12.00 0.80 2.33
N VAL A 215 -12.23 1.79 1.47
CA VAL A 215 -12.70 3.12 1.90
C VAL A 215 -14.02 3.00 2.67
N LEU A 216 -15.00 2.31 2.10
CA LEU A 216 -16.31 2.13 2.74
C LEU A 216 -16.24 1.27 4.00
N PHE A 217 -15.47 0.17 3.94
CA PHE A 217 -15.28 -0.70 5.09
C PHE A 217 -14.68 0.06 6.29
N THR A 218 -13.60 0.83 6.06
CA THR A 218 -12.93 1.55 7.15
C THR A 218 -13.79 2.65 7.78
N LEU A 219 -14.64 3.31 7.00
CA LEU A 219 -15.64 4.25 7.51
C LEU A 219 -16.74 3.54 8.31
N ALA A 220 -17.18 2.37 7.87
CA ALA A 220 -18.15 1.57 8.60
C ALA A 220 -17.58 1.07 9.95
N VAL A 221 -16.31 0.65 9.99
CA VAL A 221 -15.61 0.32 11.25
C VAL A 221 -15.59 1.52 12.19
N ALA A 222 -15.22 2.71 11.70
CA ALA A 222 -15.26 3.94 12.50
C ALA A 222 -16.66 4.19 13.08
N GLY A 223 -17.69 4.18 12.22
CA GLY A 223 -19.08 4.42 12.64
C GLY A 223 -19.58 3.41 13.68
N LEU A 224 -19.32 2.12 13.48
CA LEU A 224 -19.73 1.06 14.42
C LEU A 224 -19.06 1.22 15.79
N VAL A 225 -17.75 1.48 15.82
CA VAL A 225 -17.01 1.67 17.08
C VAL A 225 -17.47 2.92 17.80
N SER A 226 -17.73 4.01 17.08
CA SER A 226 -18.28 5.25 17.64
C SER A 226 -19.69 5.06 18.20
N TRP A 227 -20.54 4.30 17.51
CA TRP A 227 -21.89 3.98 17.99
C TRP A 227 -21.84 3.13 19.27
N GLN A 228 -20.93 2.15 19.34
CA GLN A 228 -20.71 1.35 20.55
C GLN A 228 -20.25 2.22 21.72
N ALA A 229 -19.30 3.13 21.49
CA ALA A 229 -18.83 4.05 22.51
C ALA A 229 -19.95 4.96 23.03
N ALA A 230 -20.74 5.55 22.12
CA ALA A 230 -21.86 6.42 22.47
C ALA A 230 -22.99 5.68 23.22
N TYR A 231 -23.27 4.43 22.83
CA TYR A 231 -24.24 3.58 23.53
C TYR A 231 -23.83 3.28 24.97
N LEU A 232 -22.55 2.96 25.21
CA LEU A 232 -22.02 2.74 26.57
C LEU A 232 -22.09 3.99 27.46
N MET A 233 -22.09 5.18 26.86
CA MET A 233 -22.26 6.45 27.59
C MET A 233 -23.73 6.85 27.77
N GLY A 234 -24.67 6.06 27.26
CA GLY A 234 -26.11 6.37 27.33
C GLY A 234 -26.54 7.53 26.41
N ALA A 235 -25.71 7.92 25.44
CA ALA A 235 -26.01 9.06 24.56
C ALA A 235 -26.97 8.68 23.42
N ILE A 236 -26.91 7.45 22.93
CA ILE A 236 -27.75 6.96 21.83
C ILE A 236 -28.17 5.51 22.06
N GLU A 237 -29.39 5.15 21.66
CA GLU A 237 -29.83 3.75 21.65
C GLU A 237 -29.11 2.94 20.57
N MET A 238 -28.83 1.67 20.85
CA MET A 238 -28.35 0.71 19.87
C MET A 238 -29.30 -0.49 19.81
N LYS A 239 -29.92 -0.69 18.65
CA LYS A 239 -30.81 -1.84 18.39
C LYS A 239 -30.05 -2.93 17.63
N LEU A 240 -30.30 -4.18 17.99
CA LEU A 240 -29.60 -5.35 17.43
C LEU A 240 -29.74 -5.45 15.91
N ILE A 241 -30.94 -5.26 15.35
CA ILE A 241 -31.17 -5.42 13.92
C ILE A 241 -30.38 -4.38 13.08
N PRO A 242 -30.50 -3.06 13.33
CA PRO A 242 -29.66 -2.07 12.66
C PRO A 242 -28.15 -2.33 12.79
N PHE A 243 -27.68 -2.66 14.00
CA PHE A 243 -26.27 -2.98 14.24
C PHE A 243 -25.82 -4.18 13.39
N ALA A 244 -26.61 -5.26 13.39
CA ALA A 244 -26.33 -6.47 12.63
C ALA A 244 -26.30 -6.21 11.11
N ILE A 245 -27.21 -5.39 10.58
CA ILE A 245 -27.24 -5.02 9.16
C ILE A 245 -25.93 -4.32 8.76
N VAL A 246 -25.52 -3.28 9.50
CA VAL A 246 -24.28 -2.54 9.20
C VAL A 246 -23.05 -3.45 9.37
N SER A 247 -23.06 -4.34 10.36
CA SER A 247 -21.99 -5.32 10.59
C SER A 247 -21.85 -6.30 9.43
N VAL A 248 -22.96 -6.85 8.93
CA VAL A 248 -22.96 -7.78 7.78
C VAL A 248 -22.50 -7.07 6.51
N ILE A 249 -22.94 -5.84 6.27
CA ILE A 249 -22.47 -5.04 5.13
C ILE A 249 -20.97 -4.79 5.24
N SER A 250 -20.46 -4.47 6.43
CA SER A 250 -19.02 -4.26 6.67
C SER A 250 -18.20 -5.52 6.36
N ILE A 251 -18.66 -6.69 6.84
CA ILE A 251 -18.03 -7.99 6.55
C ILE A 251 -18.06 -8.30 5.05
N ALA A 252 -19.19 -8.01 4.38
CA ALA A 252 -19.32 -8.21 2.95
C ALA A 252 -18.30 -7.35 2.18
N LEU A 253 -18.21 -6.05 2.48
CA LEU A 253 -17.27 -5.11 1.84
C LEU A 253 -15.81 -5.57 1.96
N THR A 254 -15.38 -5.99 3.15
CA THR A 254 -14.00 -6.50 3.34
C THR A 254 -13.77 -7.86 2.66
N SER A 255 -14.80 -8.67 2.43
CA SER A 255 -14.62 -9.94 1.72
C SER A 255 -14.49 -9.81 0.19
N LEU A 256 -14.94 -8.69 -0.40
CA LEU A 256 -15.03 -8.53 -1.85
C LEU A 256 -13.66 -8.42 -2.54
N HIS A 257 -12.66 -7.88 -1.85
CA HIS A 257 -11.31 -7.68 -2.40
C HIS A 257 -10.39 -8.91 -2.22
N ILE A 258 -10.85 -9.96 -1.52
CA ILE A 258 -10.03 -11.13 -1.20
C ILE A 258 -10.20 -12.20 -2.30
N GLY A 259 -9.08 -12.63 -2.88
CA GLY A 259 -9.09 -13.60 -3.97
C GLY A 259 -9.57 -15.02 -3.59
N LYS A 260 -9.18 -15.55 -2.41
CA LYS A 260 -9.57 -16.90 -1.95
C LYS A 260 -10.41 -16.85 -0.68
N LYS A 261 -11.70 -16.52 -0.83
CA LYS A 261 -12.67 -16.37 0.27
C LYS A 261 -12.74 -17.57 1.22
N LEU A 262 -12.72 -18.81 0.70
CA LEU A 262 -12.77 -20.02 1.54
C LEU A 262 -11.54 -20.20 2.46
N ARG A 263 -10.42 -19.54 2.14
CA ARG A 263 -9.19 -19.60 2.94
C ARG A 263 -9.07 -18.43 3.92
N MET A 264 -10.06 -17.55 3.99
CA MET A 264 -10.01 -16.33 4.80
C MET A 264 -9.64 -16.61 6.26
N TRP A 265 -10.14 -17.69 6.86
CA TRP A 265 -9.84 -18.06 8.26
C TRP A 265 -8.34 -18.05 8.61
N ARG A 266 -7.45 -18.23 7.63
CA ARG A 266 -5.99 -18.14 7.82
C ARG A 266 -5.50 -16.76 8.27
N PHE A 267 -6.30 -15.70 8.22
CA PHE A 267 -5.88 -14.38 8.68
C PHE A 267 -5.45 -14.35 10.15
N ILE A 268 -5.96 -15.24 11.02
CA ILE A 268 -5.57 -15.28 12.44
C ILE A 268 -4.18 -15.86 12.69
N LEU A 269 -3.53 -16.45 11.67
CA LEU A 269 -2.28 -17.16 11.87
C LEU A 269 -1.10 -16.22 12.23
N ASN A 270 -1.15 -14.96 11.79
CA ASN A 270 -0.05 -14.00 12.00
C ASN A 270 -0.43 -12.75 12.82
N LEU A 271 -1.11 -12.92 13.96
CA LEU A 271 -1.45 -11.79 14.85
C LEU A 271 -0.22 -11.02 15.35
N LYS A 272 0.94 -11.67 15.47
CA LYS A 272 2.19 -11.02 15.93
C LYS A 272 2.85 -10.19 14.82
N GLY A 273 2.87 -10.65 13.58
CA GLY A 273 3.59 -9.99 12.48
C GLY A 273 2.73 -9.10 11.58
N SER A 274 1.41 -9.32 11.51
CA SER A 274 0.54 -8.64 10.55
C SER A 274 -0.48 -7.72 11.22
N TRP A 275 -0.45 -6.44 10.88
CA TRP A 275 -1.49 -5.49 11.31
C TRP A 275 -2.85 -5.83 10.71
N LEU A 276 -2.89 -6.36 9.49
CA LEU A 276 -4.12 -6.85 8.87
C LEU A 276 -4.73 -8.03 9.64
N SER A 277 -3.89 -8.96 10.14
CA SER A 277 -4.38 -10.02 11.05
C SER A 277 -5.01 -9.44 12.32
N ARG A 278 -4.36 -8.44 12.92
CA ARG A 278 -4.84 -7.79 14.15
C ARG A 278 -6.15 -7.05 13.92
N GLU A 279 -6.26 -6.35 12.81
CA GLU A 279 -7.48 -5.67 12.37
C GLU A 279 -8.65 -6.66 12.27
N ILE A 280 -8.52 -7.72 11.46
CA ILE A 280 -9.62 -8.65 11.22
C ILE A 280 -10.00 -9.37 12.53
N PHE A 281 -9.02 -9.78 13.33
CA PHE A 281 -9.27 -10.40 14.64
C PHE A 281 -9.99 -9.45 15.59
N SER A 282 -9.46 -8.25 15.80
CA SER A 282 -10.03 -7.29 16.75
C SER A 282 -11.41 -6.81 16.32
N PHE A 283 -11.64 -6.60 15.03
CA PHE A 283 -12.96 -6.28 14.50
C PHE A 283 -13.94 -7.43 14.70
N SER A 284 -13.51 -8.69 14.50
CA SER A 284 -14.37 -9.86 14.74
C SER A 284 -14.77 -9.99 16.22
N VAL A 285 -13.84 -9.78 17.14
CA VAL A 285 -14.13 -9.79 18.58
C VAL A 285 -15.05 -8.62 18.96
N PHE A 286 -14.80 -7.43 18.42
CA PHE A 286 -15.67 -6.26 18.59
C PHE A 286 -17.12 -6.57 18.20
N LEU A 287 -17.35 -7.07 16.98
CA LEU A 287 -18.69 -7.41 16.50
C LEU A 287 -19.38 -8.48 17.37
N GLY A 288 -18.64 -9.54 17.72
CA GLY A 288 -19.16 -10.62 18.56
C GLY A 288 -19.54 -10.16 19.97
N CYS A 289 -18.66 -9.38 20.62
CA CYS A 289 -18.91 -8.85 21.96
C CYS A 289 -20.03 -7.80 21.99
N THR A 290 -20.14 -6.92 20.99
CA THR A 290 -21.28 -6.01 20.88
C THR A 290 -22.58 -6.79 20.69
N GLY A 291 -22.60 -7.80 19.81
CA GLY A 291 -23.78 -8.66 19.64
C GLY A 291 -24.20 -9.36 20.95
N LEU A 292 -23.23 -9.90 21.70
CA LEU A 292 -23.48 -10.51 23.01
C LEU A 292 -23.98 -9.49 24.03
N GLN A 293 -23.44 -8.27 24.05
CA GLN A 293 -23.96 -7.20 24.92
C GLN A 293 -25.42 -6.90 24.61
N LEU A 294 -25.81 -6.78 23.34
CA LEU A 294 -27.19 -6.46 22.95
C LEU A 294 -28.18 -7.60 23.24
N ILE A 295 -27.72 -8.86 23.29
CA ILE A 295 -28.57 -10.03 23.60
C ILE A 295 -28.67 -10.27 25.11
N THR A 296 -27.57 -10.12 25.84
CA THR A 296 -27.48 -10.46 27.26
C THR A 296 -27.63 -9.26 28.19
N GLU A 297 -27.63 -8.06 27.64
CA GLU A 297 -27.63 -6.77 28.35
C GLU A 297 -26.45 -6.59 29.31
N ASN A 298 -25.40 -7.42 29.19
CA ASN A 298 -24.24 -7.38 30.07
C ASN A 298 -23.18 -6.37 29.59
N GLN A 299 -22.99 -5.32 30.37
CA GLN A 299 -22.06 -4.22 30.09
C GLN A 299 -20.59 -4.65 30.01
N LEU A 300 -20.20 -5.75 30.66
CA LEU A 300 -18.83 -6.27 30.55
C LEU A 300 -18.47 -6.57 29.10
N PHE A 301 -19.37 -7.20 28.34
CA PHE A 301 -19.15 -7.45 26.92
C PHE A 301 -19.03 -6.15 26.13
N GLY A 302 -19.76 -5.11 26.52
CA GLY A 302 -19.67 -3.80 25.90
C GLY A 302 -18.31 -3.14 26.09
N TYR A 303 -17.76 -3.14 27.30
CA TYR A 303 -16.41 -2.60 27.54
C TYR A 303 -15.32 -3.39 26.81
N VAL A 304 -15.44 -4.73 26.78
CA VAL A 304 -14.53 -5.58 25.99
C VAL A 304 -14.66 -5.25 24.50
N ALA A 305 -15.89 -5.12 23.98
CA ALA A 305 -16.13 -4.72 22.60
C ALA A 305 -15.45 -3.39 22.29
N LEU A 306 -15.68 -2.35 23.11
CA LEU A 306 -15.08 -1.04 22.90
C LEU A 306 -13.54 -1.09 22.88
N ALA A 307 -12.91 -1.83 23.78
CA ALA A 307 -11.45 -1.99 23.81
C ALA A 307 -10.93 -2.60 22.49
N PHE A 308 -11.58 -3.66 22.00
CA PHE A 308 -11.24 -4.27 20.71
C PHE A 308 -11.59 -3.38 19.52
N GLY A 309 -12.66 -2.60 19.60
CA GLY A 309 -13.05 -1.62 18.60
C GLY A 309 -11.99 -0.53 18.43
N ILE A 310 -11.52 0.06 19.53
CA ILE A 310 -10.42 1.04 19.52
C ILE A 310 -9.15 0.41 18.96
N PHE A 311 -8.80 -0.81 19.39
CA PHE A 311 -7.65 -1.52 18.86
C PHE A 311 -7.79 -1.84 17.35
N SER A 312 -9.02 -2.07 16.86
CA SER A 312 -9.31 -2.21 15.44
C SER A 312 -9.05 -0.92 14.68
N LEU A 313 -9.50 0.24 15.16
CA LEU A 313 -9.24 1.54 14.52
C LEU A 313 -7.73 1.80 14.40
N ILE A 314 -6.96 1.52 15.46
CA ILE A 314 -5.51 1.64 15.46
C ILE A 314 -4.88 0.66 14.46
N SER A 315 -5.37 -0.59 14.44
CA SER A 315 -4.85 -1.62 13.54
C SER A 315 -5.03 -1.23 12.07
N VAL A 316 -6.20 -0.67 11.70
CA VAL A 316 -6.43 -0.15 10.35
C VAL A 316 -5.40 0.94 10.01
N ASP A 317 -5.21 1.93 10.88
CA ASP A 317 -4.24 3.01 10.61
C ASP A 317 -2.80 2.47 10.45
N MET A 318 -2.45 1.43 11.19
CA MET A 318 -1.14 0.78 11.08
C MET A 318 -0.98 -0.07 9.81
N VAL A 319 -2.06 -0.58 9.21
CA VAL A 319 -2.01 -1.25 7.90
C VAL A 319 -1.48 -0.30 6.83
N TYR A 320 -1.95 0.96 6.81
CA TYR A 320 -1.52 1.96 5.83
C TYR A 320 -0.10 2.48 6.08
N LYS A 321 0.45 2.39 7.30
CA LYS A 321 1.86 2.73 7.53
C LYS A 321 2.84 1.81 6.80
N LEU A 322 2.38 0.64 6.34
CA LEU A 322 3.20 -0.24 5.50
C LEU A 322 3.37 0.33 4.08
N LEU A 323 2.50 1.24 3.65
CA LEU A 323 2.64 1.95 2.39
C LEU A 323 3.68 3.06 2.53
N GLN A 324 4.78 2.91 1.82
CA GLN A 324 5.85 3.90 1.80
C GLN A 324 5.50 5.01 0.81
N ARG A 325 4.84 6.05 1.32
CA ARG A 325 4.44 7.25 0.57
C ARG A 325 5.59 8.25 0.50
N LYS A 326 5.72 8.96 -0.62
CA LYS A 326 6.76 9.97 -0.85
C LYS A 326 6.67 11.15 0.13
N ASP A 327 5.47 11.48 0.61
CA ASP A 327 5.24 12.58 1.55
C ASP A 327 5.73 12.28 2.98
N GLY A 328 5.91 11.01 3.34
CA GLY A 328 6.42 10.60 4.65
C GLY A 328 5.55 11.04 5.83
N ILE A 329 4.31 11.50 5.60
CA ILE A 329 3.47 12.07 6.65
C ILE A 329 2.91 10.94 7.54
N PRO A 330 3.30 10.85 8.83
CA PRO A 330 2.90 9.73 9.68
C PRO A 330 1.50 9.89 10.28
N VAL A 331 1.00 11.13 10.38
CA VAL A 331 -0.29 11.50 10.94
C VAL A 331 -1.00 12.44 9.98
N HIS A 332 -2.21 12.08 9.56
CA HIS A 332 -2.96 12.83 8.54
C HIS A 332 -4.46 12.81 8.83
N SER A 333 -5.20 13.74 8.22
CA SER A 333 -6.64 13.91 8.45
C SER A 333 -7.47 12.65 8.16
N GLY A 334 -7.08 11.90 7.14
CA GLY A 334 -7.72 10.67 6.73
C GLY A 334 -7.37 9.46 7.58
N MET A 335 -6.99 9.55 8.85
CA MET A 335 -6.82 8.39 9.75
C MET A 335 -8.17 7.92 10.31
N VAL A 336 -8.40 6.60 10.40
CA VAL A 336 -9.67 6.01 10.87
C VAL A 336 -9.89 6.33 12.33
N SER A 337 -8.84 6.25 13.14
CA SER A 337 -8.93 6.58 14.57
C SER A 337 -9.47 7.99 14.78
N LEU A 338 -8.98 8.98 14.02
CA LEU A 338 -9.47 10.36 14.07
C LEU A 338 -10.91 10.48 13.57
N THR A 339 -11.29 9.73 12.53
CA THR A 339 -12.68 9.67 12.05
C THR A 339 -13.62 9.05 13.09
N GLY A 340 -13.21 7.98 13.77
CA GLY A 340 -13.97 7.35 14.85
C GLY A 340 -14.15 8.29 16.04
N ILE A 341 -13.11 9.04 16.42
CA ILE A 341 -13.22 10.08 17.46
C ILE A 341 -14.21 11.16 17.02
N LEU A 342 -14.11 11.65 15.79
CA LEU A 342 -15.04 12.66 15.26
C LEU A 342 -16.50 12.18 15.34
N PHE A 343 -16.80 10.98 14.82
CA PHE A 343 -18.15 10.43 14.88
C PHE A 343 -18.65 10.23 16.31
N PHE A 344 -17.80 9.74 17.20
CA PHE A 344 -18.17 9.53 18.60
C PHE A 344 -18.53 10.86 19.29
N VAL A 345 -17.70 11.89 19.11
CA VAL A 345 -17.89 13.20 19.72
C VAL A 345 -19.17 13.88 19.21
N TRP A 346 -19.52 13.67 17.93
CA TRP A 346 -20.80 14.12 17.37
C TRP A 346 -22.01 13.38 17.95
N LEU A 347 -21.87 12.08 18.24
CA LEU A 347 -22.95 11.28 18.84
C LEU A 347 -23.23 11.63 20.31
N ILE A 348 -22.24 12.15 21.04
CA ILE A 348 -22.40 12.57 22.45
C ILE A 348 -22.72 14.07 22.61
N GLU A 349 -22.80 14.81 21.50
CA GLU A 349 -23.19 16.22 21.46
C GLU A 349 -22.37 17.15 22.40
N VAL A 350 -21.04 17.02 22.42
CA VAL A 350 -20.14 17.86 23.23
C VAL A 350 -19.46 18.94 22.36
N PRO A 351 -19.97 20.18 22.27
CA PRO A 351 -19.57 21.15 21.24
C PRO A 351 -18.09 21.55 21.29
N ILE A 352 -17.53 21.73 22.49
CA ILE A 352 -16.12 22.11 22.69
C ILE A 352 -15.20 21.03 22.11
N VAL A 353 -15.53 19.75 22.30
CA VAL A 353 -14.71 18.65 21.79
C VAL A 353 -14.91 18.50 20.28
N ILE A 354 -16.11 18.75 19.76
CA ILE A 354 -16.38 18.79 18.31
C ILE A 354 -15.46 19.82 17.65
N GLU A 355 -15.42 21.03 18.19
CA GLU A 355 -14.59 22.13 17.69
C GLU A 355 -13.10 21.74 17.64
N LEU A 356 -12.56 21.22 18.76
CA LEU A 356 -11.15 20.81 18.84
C LEU A 356 -10.79 19.73 17.81
N ILE A 357 -11.65 18.74 17.60
CA ILE A 357 -11.40 17.66 16.63
C ILE A 357 -11.53 18.16 15.19
N ILE A 358 -12.48 19.06 14.91
CA ILE A 358 -12.63 19.70 13.59
C ILE A 358 -11.39 20.53 13.27
N ILE A 359 -10.91 21.34 14.21
CA ILE A 359 -9.68 22.13 14.04
C ILE A 359 -8.50 21.19 13.78
N LEU A 360 -8.32 20.15 14.59
CA LEU A 360 -7.23 19.19 14.42
C LEU A 360 -7.27 18.53 13.03
N LYS A 361 -8.42 17.98 12.62
CA LYS A 361 -8.56 17.33 11.31
C LYS A 361 -8.40 18.33 10.16
N GLY A 362 -8.93 19.55 10.29
CA GLY A 362 -8.75 20.62 9.33
C GLY A 362 -7.30 21.03 9.17
N SER A 363 -6.55 21.22 10.27
CA SER A 363 -5.12 21.52 10.25
C SER A 363 -4.31 20.39 9.61
N LEU A 364 -4.58 19.14 9.96
CA LEU A 364 -3.92 17.98 9.35
C LEU A 364 -4.22 17.85 7.86
N TYR A 365 -5.46 18.17 7.46
CA TYR A 365 -5.88 18.14 6.06
C TYR A 365 -5.14 19.19 5.24
N ILE A 366 -5.11 20.44 5.73
CA ILE A 366 -4.36 21.54 5.10
C ILE A 366 -2.87 21.21 5.04
N ALA A 367 -2.29 20.71 6.12
CA ALA A 367 -0.87 20.31 6.16
C ALA A 367 -0.56 19.23 5.10
N ARG A 368 -1.44 18.23 4.93
CA ARG A 368 -1.32 17.23 3.86
C ARG A 368 -1.33 17.89 2.48
N LYS A 369 -2.29 18.78 2.20
CA LYS A 369 -2.38 19.46 0.88
C LYS A 369 -1.18 20.35 0.59
N VAL A 370 -0.67 21.06 1.60
CA VAL A 370 0.54 21.90 1.45
C VAL A 370 1.75 21.04 1.10
N SER A 371 1.95 19.92 1.81
CA SER A 371 3.04 18.98 1.52
C SER A 371 2.92 18.38 0.11
N LEU A 372 1.74 17.94 -0.30
CA LEU A 372 1.51 17.39 -1.65
C LEU A 372 1.76 18.44 -2.75
N ARG A 373 1.41 19.71 -2.52
CA ARG A 373 1.71 20.81 -3.44
C ARG A 373 3.21 21.05 -3.57
N GLN A 374 3.98 20.96 -2.49
CA GLN A 374 5.45 21.04 -2.52
C GLN A 374 6.05 19.88 -3.34
N LEU A 375 5.46 18.69 -3.25
CA LEU A 375 5.85 17.50 -4.00
C LEU A 375 5.27 17.44 -5.43
N ARG A 376 4.51 18.46 -5.87
CA ARG A 376 3.82 18.54 -7.17
C ARG A 376 2.94 17.32 -7.47
N VAL A 377 2.33 16.73 -6.45
CA VAL A 377 1.33 15.67 -6.61
C VAL A 377 -0.01 16.31 -6.99
N ASN A 378 -0.67 15.79 -8.02
CA ASN A 378 -1.97 16.28 -8.44
C ASN A 378 -3.05 15.96 -7.39
N TYR A 379 -3.95 16.92 -7.14
CA TYR A 379 -5.11 16.74 -6.29
C TYR A 379 -6.35 17.40 -6.92
N PHE A 380 -7.54 17.11 -6.38
CA PHE A 380 -8.82 17.64 -6.90
C PHE A 380 -9.31 18.85 -6.08
N PRO A 381 -9.05 20.10 -6.49
CA PRO A 381 -9.37 21.28 -5.69
C PRO A 381 -10.87 21.44 -5.38
N ALA A 382 -11.75 21.02 -6.30
CA ALA A 382 -13.20 21.08 -6.09
C ALA A 382 -13.66 20.13 -4.98
N LEU A 383 -13.20 18.88 -4.97
CA LEU A 383 -13.49 17.92 -3.90
C LEU A 383 -12.91 18.42 -2.56
N SER A 384 -11.74 19.05 -2.62
CA SER A 384 -11.11 19.60 -1.43
C SER A 384 -11.92 20.74 -0.80
N LEU A 385 -12.60 21.57 -1.61
CA LEU A 385 -13.51 22.59 -1.12
C LEU A 385 -14.75 21.96 -0.46
N VAL A 386 -15.36 20.97 -1.13
CA VAL A 386 -16.52 20.24 -0.59
C VAL A 386 -16.18 19.58 0.74
N ARG A 387 -14.99 18.96 0.85
CA ARG A 387 -14.47 18.38 2.10
C ARG A 387 -14.42 19.37 3.25
N ILE A 388 -13.89 20.58 3.01
CA ILE A 388 -13.79 21.64 4.02
C ILE A 388 -15.19 22.10 4.43
N LEU A 389 -16.10 22.28 3.47
CA LEU A 389 -17.49 22.64 3.74
C LEU A 389 -18.20 21.57 4.57
N CYS A 390 -18.04 20.28 4.24
CA CYS A 390 -18.61 19.18 5.01
C CYS A 390 -18.08 19.11 6.46
N LEU A 391 -16.86 19.60 6.70
CA LEU A 391 -16.28 19.63 8.05
C LEU A 391 -16.78 20.83 8.87
N LEU A 392 -16.88 22.01 8.25
CA LEU A 392 -17.19 23.27 8.93
C LEU A 392 -18.69 23.59 9.01
N LEU A 393 -19.45 23.26 7.96
CA LEU A 393 -20.87 23.63 7.85
C LEU A 393 -21.72 23.08 9.01
N PRO A 394 -21.61 21.79 9.41
CA PRO A 394 -22.37 21.27 10.55
C PRO A 394 -22.07 22.02 11.85
N TYR A 395 -20.81 22.44 12.06
CA TYR A 395 -20.41 23.20 13.24
C TYR A 395 -20.93 24.64 13.23
N ILE A 396 -20.82 25.32 12.08
CA ILE A 396 -21.34 26.69 11.93
C ILE A 396 -22.85 26.72 12.18
N LEU A 397 -23.58 25.73 11.67
CA LEU A 397 -25.03 25.65 11.87
C LEU A 397 -25.39 25.34 13.33
N LEU A 398 -24.60 24.52 14.02
CA LEU A 398 -24.74 24.27 15.46
C LEU A 398 -24.53 25.55 16.27
N ASP A 399 -23.48 26.32 15.98
CA ASP A 399 -23.16 27.60 16.64
C ASP A 399 -24.23 28.68 16.37
N MET A 400 -24.80 28.69 15.16
CA MET A 400 -25.90 29.57 14.78
C MET A 400 -27.26 29.18 15.36
N GLN A 401 -27.35 28.14 16.20
CA GLN A 401 -28.60 27.59 16.74
C GLN A 401 -29.59 27.13 15.66
N TRP A 402 -29.09 26.82 14.46
CA TRP A 402 -29.89 26.21 13.40
C TRP A 402 -29.88 24.71 13.64
N GLU A 403 -30.96 24.19 14.24
CA GLU A 403 -31.10 22.77 14.57
C GLU A 403 -31.14 21.90 13.30
N LEU A 404 -29.98 21.48 12.84
CA LEU A 404 -29.86 20.32 11.97
C LEU A 404 -30.15 19.08 12.82
N SER A 405 -31.09 18.24 12.37
CA SER A 405 -31.25 16.93 12.99
C SER A 405 -29.92 16.16 12.94
N LEU A 406 -29.57 15.47 14.03
CA LEU A 406 -28.36 14.65 14.14
C LEU A 406 -28.10 13.75 12.90
N PRO A 407 -29.10 13.09 12.29
CA PRO A 407 -28.90 12.30 11.07
C PRO A 407 -28.37 13.12 9.87
N ILE A 408 -28.82 14.36 9.71
CA ILE A 408 -28.37 15.22 8.60
C ILE A 408 -26.93 15.69 8.85
N SER A 409 -26.61 16.11 10.07
CA SER A 409 -25.24 16.49 10.45
C SER A 409 -24.27 15.33 10.23
N LEU A 410 -24.61 14.12 10.72
CA LEU A 410 -23.80 12.92 10.52
C LEU A 410 -23.65 12.55 9.04
N ALA A 411 -24.69 12.72 8.21
CA ALA A 411 -24.59 12.48 6.77
C ALA A 411 -23.61 13.44 6.08
N ILE A 412 -23.63 14.72 6.43
CA ILE A 412 -22.70 15.72 5.89
C ILE A 412 -21.27 15.40 6.31
N ILE A 413 -21.05 15.06 7.60
CA ILE A 413 -19.73 14.72 8.13
C ILE A 413 -19.22 13.43 7.47
N TYR A 414 -20.06 12.41 7.35
CA TYR A 414 -19.72 11.16 6.69
C TYR A 414 -19.31 11.39 5.23
N ALA A 415 -20.02 12.23 4.49
CA ALA A 415 -19.64 12.61 3.13
C ALA A 415 -18.27 13.31 3.10
N GLY A 416 -17.99 14.20 4.05
CA GLY A 416 -16.68 14.82 4.21
C GLY A 416 -15.57 13.80 4.46
N GLU A 417 -15.77 12.86 5.39
CA GLU A 417 -14.78 11.82 5.70
C GLU A 417 -14.57 10.84 4.52
N LEU A 418 -15.63 10.55 3.76
CA LEU A 418 -15.55 9.79 2.52
C LEU A 418 -14.69 10.50 1.47
N ILE A 419 -14.86 11.80 1.29
CA ILE A 419 -14.03 12.59 0.37
C ILE A 419 -12.57 12.59 0.83
N ASP A 420 -12.30 12.84 2.12
CA ASP A 420 -10.93 12.84 2.66
C ASP A 420 -10.21 11.52 2.39
N ARG A 421 -10.92 10.41 2.63
CA ARG A 421 -10.44 9.05 2.38
C ARG A 421 -10.23 8.79 0.90
N ALA A 422 -11.19 9.14 0.05
CA ALA A 422 -11.08 8.97 -1.39
C ALA A 422 -9.88 9.74 -1.96
N GLU A 423 -9.70 10.99 -1.52
CA GLU A 423 -8.55 11.81 -1.89
C GLU A 423 -7.25 11.20 -1.36
N PHE A 424 -7.20 10.69 -0.13
CA PHE A 424 -6.00 10.02 0.39
C PHE A 424 -5.54 8.85 -0.51
N TYR A 425 -6.49 8.06 -1.02
CA TYR A 425 -6.18 6.98 -1.97
C TYR A 425 -5.70 7.50 -3.33
N TYR A 426 -6.33 8.55 -3.84
CA TYR A 426 -5.94 9.17 -5.10
C TYR A 426 -4.56 9.86 -5.02
N GLU A 427 -4.25 10.44 -3.86
CA GLU A 427 -3.02 11.18 -3.56
C GLU A 427 -1.90 10.27 -3.03
N SER A 428 -2.11 8.96 -2.99
CA SER A 428 -1.13 8.01 -2.47
C SER A 428 0.00 7.77 -3.47
N ASP A 429 0.99 8.67 -3.46
CA ASP A 429 2.22 8.49 -4.23
C ASP A 429 3.19 7.51 -3.54
N VAL A 430 2.96 6.22 -3.77
CA VAL A 430 3.83 5.14 -3.25
C VAL A 430 5.11 5.05 -4.07
N ILE A 431 6.25 4.89 -3.38
CA ILE A 431 7.56 4.71 -4.01
C ILE A 431 7.60 3.36 -4.73
N THR A 432 7.91 3.38 -6.02
CA THR A 432 8.07 2.18 -6.86
C THR A 432 9.31 2.29 -7.76
N PRO A 433 9.89 1.17 -8.24
CA PRO A 433 11.02 1.22 -9.15
C PRO A 433 10.74 2.02 -10.43
N GLU A 434 9.54 1.86 -11.00
CA GLU A 434 9.12 2.58 -12.19
C GLU A 434 9.05 4.10 -11.94
N LYS A 435 8.50 4.52 -10.79
CA LYS A 435 8.44 5.93 -10.43
C LYS A 435 9.84 6.50 -10.18
N GLN A 436 10.76 5.75 -9.58
CA GLN A 436 12.15 6.17 -9.36
C GLN A 436 12.97 6.36 -10.65
N LEU A 437 12.46 5.93 -11.81
CA LEU A 437 13.11 6.06 -13.12
C LEU A 437 12.55 7.21 -13.97
N ARG A 438 11.67 8.03 -13.41
CA ARG A 438 11.20 9.26 -14.08
C ARG A 438 12.38 10.20 -14.31
N ILE A 439 12.33 10.93 -15.42
CA ILE A 439 13.41 11.83 -15.86
C ILE A 439 13.61 12.97 -14.84
N THR A 440 12.52 13.39 -14.21
CA THR A 440 12.47 14.56 -13.31
C THR A 440 12.67 14.24 -11.82
N ASN A 441 12.99 12.98 -11.47
CA ASN A 441 13.36 12.59 -10.10
C ASN A 441 14.87 12.65 -9.94
#